data_AF-A0A6L5TDE5-F1
#
_entry.id   AF-A0A6L5TDE5-F1
#
_cell.length_a   1.000
_cell.length_b   1.000
_cell.length_c   1.000
_cell.angle_alpha   90.00
_cell.angle_beta   90.00
_cell.angle_gamma   90.00
#
_symmetry.space_group_name_H-M   'P 1'
#
loop_
_entity.id
_entity.type
_entity.pdbx_description
1 polymer ?
#
loop_
_entity_poly.entity_id
_entity_poly.type
_entity_poly.pdbx_seq_one_letter_code
_entity_poly.pdbx_strand_id
1 'polypeptide(L)' 'MIEGEVFAPWRLVASFADGSRLLFDGLTEQQAKAAMESAQREHGCISWWDHVTDLNYEDGRYYRTTPEPPTIHVLKIDE' A
#
# COMPACT_ATOMS: atom_id res chain seq x y z
N MET A 1 -2.66 -10.21 -23.46
CA MET A 1 -2.21 -9.09 -22.61
C MET A 1 -3.35 -8.84 -21.65
N ILE A 2 -3.17 -9.07 -20.36
CA ILE A 2 -4.20 -8.66 -19.38
C ILE A 2 -4.18 -7.13 -19.34
N GLU A 3 -5.16 -6.51 -19.99
CA GLU A 3 -5.43 -5.08 -19.89
C GLU A 3 -6.10 -4.83 -18.54
N GLY A 4 -5.29 -4.66 -17.50
CA GLY A 4 -5.74 -4.26 -16.18
C GLY A 4 -4.63 -3.47 -15.50
N GLU A 5 -4.98 -2.38 -14.82
CA GLU A 5 -4.05 -1.70 -13.93
C GLU A 5 -3.58 -2.67 -12.85
N VAL A 6 -2.26 -2.85 -12.75
CA VAL A 6 -1.64 -3.69 -11.73
C VAL A 6 -1.31 -2.82 -10.53
N PHE A 7 -1.91 -3.13 -9.38
CA PHE A 7 -1.65 -2.44 -8.13
C PHE A 7 -0.73 -3.28 -7.26
N ALA A 8 0.35 -2.67 -6.77
CA ALA A 8 1.23 -3.30 -5.81
C ALA A 8 0.48 -3.50 -4.47
N PRO A 9 0.72 -4.61 -3.73
CA PRO A 9 0.09 -4.86 -2.44
C PRO A 9 0.29 -3.74 -1.42
N TRP A 10 1.46 -3.10 -1.43
CA TRP A 10 1.80 -1.98 -0.55
C TRP A 10 2.23 -0.75 -1.33
N ARG A 11 1.74 0.42 -0.92
CA ARG A 11 2.12 1.72 -1.45
C ARG A 11 2.29 2.76 -0.34
N LEU A 12 3.46 3.40 -0.33
CA LEU A 12 3.80 4.51 0.55
C LEU A 12 3.94 5.81 -0.24
N VAL A 13 3.81 6.94 0.44
CA VAL A 13 4.11 8.27 -0.10
C VAL A 13 5.13 8.96 0.78
N ALA A 14 6.12 9.63 0.18
CA ALA A 14 7.09 10.43 0.90
C ALA A 14 7.31 11.79 0.26
N SER A 15 7.57 12.79 1.11
CA SER A 15 8.06 14.10 0.72
C SER A 15 9.52 14.23 1.12
N PHE A 16 10.35 14.78 0.23
CA PHE A 16 11.79 14.87 0.41
C PHE A 16 12.26 16.33 0.54
N ALA A 17 13.49 16.50 1.01
CA ALA A 17 14.09 17.81 1.24
C ALA A 17 14.26 18.64 -0.03
N ASP A 18 14.38 18.00 -1.20
CA ASP A 18 14.39 18.65 -2.51
C ASP A 18 13.01 19.18 -2.96
N GLY A 19 11.97 18.97 -2.16
CA GLY A 19 10.58 19.37 -2.45
C GLY A 19 9.80 18.36 -3.28
N SER A 20 10.41 17.24 -3.69
CA SER A 20 9.72 16.18 -4.42
C SER A 20 8.76 15.39 -3.51
N ARG A 21 7.71 14.84 -4.14
CA ARG A 21 6.77 13.90 -3.52
C ARG A 21 6.63 12.68 -4.41
N LEU A 22 6.98 11.51 -3.88
CA LEU A 22 7.06 10.26 -4.65
C LEU A 22 6.26 9.15 -3.99
N LEU A 23 5.84 8.17 -4.83
CA LEU A 23 5.15 6.95 -4.42
C LEU A 23 6.13 5.77 -4.48
N PHE A 24 6.03 4.87 -3.50
CA PHE A 24 6.89 3.69 -3.40
C PHE A 24 6.05 2.42 -3.25
N ASP A 25 6.26 1.49 -4.18
CA ASP A 25 5.52 0.24 -4.25
C ASP A 25 6.33 -0.93 -3.70
N GLY A 26 5.65 -1.90 -3.11
CA GLY A 26 6.25 -3.14 -2.61
C GLY A 26 5.27 -4.31 -2.57
N LEU A 27 5.78 -5.54 -2.65
CA LEU A 27 4.99 -6.73 -2.31
C LEU A 27 4.77 -6.82 -0.79
N THR A 28 5.67 -6.23 -0.02
CA THR A 28 5.54 -6.04 1.43
C THR A 28 5.76 -4.57 1.79
N GLU A 29 5.24 -4.15 2.93
CA GLU A 29 5.48 -2.80 3.47
C GLU A 29 6.99 -2.52 3.60
N GLN A 30 7.75 -3.50 4.08
CA GLN A 30 9.19 -3.38 4.27
C GLN A 30 9.93 -3.13 2.95
N GLN A 31 9.48 -3.72 1.84
CA GLN A 31 10.05 -3.46 0.52
C GLN A 31 9.74 -2.04 0.04
N ALA A 32 8.49 -1.58 0.19
CA ALA A 32 8.11 -0.21 -0.15
C ALA A 32 8.92 0.81 0.68
N LYS A 33 9.09 0.53 1.98
CA LYS A 33 9.88 1.36 2.88
C LYS A 33 11.36 1.39 2.53
N ALA A 34 11.96 0.24 2.20
CA ALA A 34 13.37 0.16 1.79
C ALA A 34 13.64 0.92 0.48
N ALA A 35 12.70 0.88 -0.47
CA ALA A 35 12.76 1.68 -1.69
C ALA A 35 12.69 3.18 -1.39
N MET A 36 11.75 3.58 -0.52
CA MET A 36 11.59 4.96 -0.05
C MET A 36 12.85 5.49 0.64
N GLU A 37 13.41 4.73 1.58
CA GLU A 37 14.63 5.11 2.30
C GLU A 37 15.84 5.21 1.37
N SER A 38 15.91 4.36 0.34
CA SER A 38 16.99 4.39 -0.66
C SER A 38 16.94 5.65 -1.54
N ALA A 39 15.74 6.19 -1.80
CA ALA A 39 15.55 7.40 -2.58
C ALA A 39 16.12 8.66 -1.91
N GLN A 40 16.42 8.61 -0.61
CA GLN A 40 17.09 9.73 0.09
C GLN A 40 18.46 10.08 -0.47
N ARG A 41 19.14 9.13 -1.14
CA ARG A 41 20.43 9.39 -1.80
C ARG A 41 20.30 10.37 -2.97
N GLU A 42 19.12 10.44 -3.58
CA GLU A 42 18.85 11.24 -4.78
C GLU A 42 18.04 12.49 -4.44
N HIS A 43 17.07 12.38 -3.53
CA HIS A 43 16.10 13.43 -3.24
C HIS A 43 16.35 14.17 -1.90
N GLY A 44 17.38 13.76 -1.15
CA GLY A 44 17.69 14.29 0.17
C GLY A 44 16.85 13.64 1.27
N CYS A 45 16.92 14.18 2.50
CA CYS A 45 16.24 13.58 3.64
C CYS A 45 14.70 13.52 3.45
N ILE A 46 14.08 12.42 3.88
CA ILE A 46 12.61 12.34 3.98
C ILE A 46 12.17 13.28 5.10
N SER A 47 11.32 14.25 4.76
CA SER A 47 10.75 15.19 5.73
C SER A 47 9.45 14.68 6.33
N TRP A 48 8.69 13.89 5.56
CA TRP A 48 7.44 13.26 5.96
C TRP A 48 7.15 12.07 5.06
N TRP A 49 6.55 11.02 5.61
CA TRP A 49 6.03 9.90 4.84
C TRP A 49 4.81 9.30 5.56
N ASP A 50 3.98 8.61 4.79
CA ASP A 50 2.78 7.95 5.30
C ASP A 50 2.33 6.81 4.38
N HIS A 51 1.40 6.02 4.87
CA HIS A 51 0.69 5.02 4.09
C HIS A 51 -0.34 5.67 3.15
N VAL A 52 -0.42 5.23 1.90
CA VAL A 52 -1.39 5.80 0.95
C VAL A 52 -2.80 5.36 1.30
N THR A 53 -3.74 6.31 1.37
CA THR A 53 -5.18 6.05 1.44
C THR A 53 -5.88 6.76 0.28
N ASP A 54 -6.46 6.00 -0.64
CA ASP A 54 -7.16 6.48 -1.83
C ASP A 54 -8.22 5.47 -2.30
N LEU A 55 -8.67 5.54 -3.57
CA LEU A 55 -9.64 4.61 -4.13
C LEU A 55 -9.18 3.14 -4.11
N ASN A 56 -7.86 2.91 -4.16
CA ASN A 56 -7.24 1.59 -4.26
C ASN A 56 -6.50 1.17 -2.98
N TYR A 57 -6.21 2.09 -2.09
CA TYR A 57 -5.42 1.79 -0.90
C TYR A 57 -6.13 2.20 0.38
N GLU A 58 -6.07 1.32 1.38
CA GLU A 58 -6.43 1.60 2.77
C GLU A 58 -5.21 1.32 3.62
N ASP A 59 -4.71 2.32 4.35
CA ASP A 59 -3.50 2.19 5.16
C ASP A 59 -2.32 1.61 4.36
N GLY A 60 -2.17 2.08 3.11
CA GLY A 60 -1.10 1.68 2.20
C GLY A 60 -1.27 0.28 1.63
N ARG A 61 -2.31 -0.47 2.01
CA ARG A 61 -2.61 -1.81 1.49
C ARG A 61 -3.62 -1.74 0.36
N TYR A 62 -3.35 -2.45 -0.72
CA TYR A 62 -4.30 -2.56 -1.82
C TYR A 62 -5.58 -3.29 -1.37
N TYR A 63 -6.74 -2.63 -1.44
CA TYR A 63 -7.97 -3.11 -0.78
C TYR A 63 -8.40 -4.52 -1.22
N ARG A 64 -8.19 -4.89 -2.50
CA ARG A 64 -8.56 -6.22 -3.01
C ARG A 64 -7.64 -7.35 -2.57
N THR A 65 -6.52 -7.06 -1.90
CA THR A 65 -5.67 -8.10 -1.29
C THR A 65 -6.10 -8.46 0.13
N THR A 66 -6.98 -7.68 0.74
CA THR A 66 -7.56 -8.01 2.04
C THR A 66 -8.70 -9.01 1.82
N PRO A 67 -8.59 -10.26 2.33
CA PRO A 67 -9.71 -11.20 2.24
C PRO A 67 -10.91 -10.64 3.02
N GLU A 68 -12.12 -10.83 2.49
CA GLU A 68 -13.33 -10.49 3.24
C GLU A 68 -13.36 -11.25 4.57
N PRO A 69 -13.83 -10.63 5.67
CA PRO A 69 -14.01 -11.32 6.93
C PRO A 69 -14.81 -12.61 6.74
N PRO A 70 -14.44 -13.72 7.41
CA PRO A 70 -15.18 -14.96 7.29
C PRO A 70 -16.63 -14.75 7.75
N THR A 71 -17.58 -15.11 6.91
CA THR A 71 -19.00 -15.08 7.25
C THR A 71 -19.40 -16.41 7.90
N ILE A 72 -19.87 -16.38 9.15
CA ILE A 72 -20.44 -17.55 9.82
C ILE A 72 -21.91 -17.66 9.44
N HIS A 73 -22.27 -18.68 8.66
CA HIS A 73 -23.67 -19.04 8.42
C HIS A 73 -24.18 -19.92 9.55
N VAL A 74 -24.99 -19.36 10.45
CA VAL A 74 -25.70 -20.16 11.48
C VAL A 74 -26.89 -20.84 10.82
N LEU A 75 -26.78 -22.15 10.60
CA LEU A 75 -27.91 -22.97 10.15
C LEU A 75 -28.78 -23.31 11.35
N LYS A 76 -30.06 -22.97 11.28
CA LYS A 76 -31.05 -23.50 12.21
C LYS A 76 -31.41 -24.91 11.72
N ILE A 77 -31.11 -25.92 12.54
CA ILE A 77 -31.58 -27.29 12.31
C ILE A 77 -32.92 -27.38 13.03
N ASP A 78 -33.99 -27.62 12.30
CA ASP A 78 -35.30 -27.95 12.89
C ASP A 78 -35.27 -29.43 13.33
N GLU A 79 -35.80 -29.71 14.53
CA GLU A 79 -35.83 -31.04 15.17
C GLU A 79 -36.85 -32.02 14.54
#